data_AF-A0ABC8T281-F1
#
_entry.id   AF-A0ABC8T281-F1
#
_cell.length_a   1.000
_cell.length_b   1.000
_cell.length_c   1.000
_cell.angle_alpha   90.00
_cell.angle_beta   90.00
_cell.angle_gamma   90.00
#
_symmetry.space_group_name_H-M   'P 1'
#
loop_
_entity.id
_entity.type
_entity.pdbx_description
1 polymer ?
#
loop_
_entity_poly.entity_id
_entity_poly.type
_entity_poly.pdbx_seq_one_letter_code
_entity_poly.pdbx_strand_id
1 'polypeptide(L)' 'MAGLMPGDTSIHGLYEGGSYKLSEDKPEEVGGRWYLSRKEIEENSPSRRDAIDLKKETYLRKSYCTFLQDLGMKLKV' A
#
# COMPACT_ATOMS: atom_id res chain seq x y z
N MET A 1 -8.65 -2.35 -36.91
CA MET A 1 -9.63 -3.04 -36.03
C MET A 1 -8.96 -4.26 -35.44
N ALA A 2 -9.18 -4.51 -34.13
CA ALA A 2 -8.84 -5.69 -33.29
C ALA A 2 -7.35 -6.11 -33.28
N GLY A 3 -6.61 -6.17 -32.17
CA GLY A 3 -6.96 -6.53 -30.80
C GLY A 3 -6.08 -7.74 -30.44
N LEU A 4 -4.94 -7.53 -29.80
CA LEU A 4 -4.01 -8.56 -29.31
C LEU A 4 -4.16 -8.66 -27.80
N MET A 5 -4.19 -9.86 -27.22
CA MET A 5 -3.71 -10.14 -25.86
C MET A 5 -3.09 -11.55 -25.77
N PRO A 6 -2.17 -11.79 -24.81
CA PRO A 6 -1.17 -12.87 -24.85
C PRO A 6 -1.27 -13.85 -23.65
N GLY A 7 -0.47 -14.93 -23.66
CA GLY A 7 -0.17 -15.80 -22.53
C GLY A 7 0.67 -17.00 -23.01
N ASP A 8 1.61 -17.62 -22.28
CA ASP A 8 2.16 -17.47 -20.93
C ASP A 8 3.47 -18.28 -20.91
N THR A 9 4.51 -17.89 -20.18
CA THR A 9 5.25 -18.84 -19.29
C THR A 9 6.25 -18.16 -18.34
N SER A 10 6.08 -18.49 -17.05
CA SER A 10 7.08 -18.85 -16.02
C SER A 10 8.43 -18.12 -15.98
N ILE A 11 8.74 -17.47 -14.85
CA ILE A 11 9.84 -17.90 -13.97
C ILE A 11 9.55 -17.43 -12.52
N HIS A 12 9.53 -18.40 -11.61
CA HIS A 12 9.55 -18.25 -10.16
C HIS A 12 10.99 -18.42 -9.63
N GLY A 13 11.39 -17.54 -8.70
CA GLY A 13 12.59 -17.63 -7.86
C GLY A 13 13.28 -16.26 -7.80
N LEU A 14 13.60 -15.63 -6.68
CA LEU A 14 13.82 -16.07 -5.30
C LEU A 14 13.85 -14.77 -4.47
N TYR A 15 12.98 -14.57 -3.47
CA TYR A 15 13.34 -13.79 -2.28
C TYR A 15 12.51 -14.25 -1.09
N GLU A 16 13.24 -14.71 -0.09
CA GLU A 16 12.78 -15.22 1.19
C GLU A 16 12.75 -14.05 2.17
N GLY A 17 11.57 -13.68 2.69
CA GLY A 17 11.44 -12.56 3.61
C GLY A 17 10.00 -12.12 3.87
N GLY A 18 9.35 -12.76 4.84
CA GLY A 18 8.10 -12.30 5.45
C GLY A 18 6.84 -12.82 4.75
N SER A 19 6.27 -13.91 5.28
CA SER A 19 5.01 -14.48 4.83
C SER A 19 3.85 -13.52 5.12
N TYR A 20 3.50 -12.67 4.16
CA TYR A 20 2.15 -12.16 4.04
C TYR A 20 1.32 -13.32 3.48
N LYS A 21 0.47 -13.92 4.31
CA LYS A 21 -0.53 -14.88 3.83
C LYS A 21 -1.60 -14.10 3.08
N LEU A 22 -1.35 -13.80 1.80
CA LEU A 22 -2.37 -13.41 0.84
C LEU A 22 -2.65 -14.62 -0.05
N SER A 23 -3.65 -15.40 0.32
CA SER A 23 -4.30 -16.44 -0.47
C SER A 23 -5.75 -15.99 -0.61
N GLU A 24 -6.41 -15.88 -1.75
CA GLU A 24 -6.18 -16.21 -3.17
C GLU A 24 -7.30 -15.42 -3.89
N ASP A 25 -7.02 -14.52 -4.82
CA ASP A 25 -7.34 -14.67 -6.25
C ASP A 25 -7.32 -13.26 -6.88
N LYS A 26 -6.85 -13.15 -8.14
CA LYS A 26 -6.93 -12.03 -9.10
C LYS A 26 -5.82 -10.96 -9.19
N PRO A 27 -5.59 -10.46 -10.43
CA PRO A 27 -4.28 -10.27 -11.02
C PRO A 27 -3.61 -8.99 -10.54
N GLU A 28 -2.29 -9.05 -10.52
CA GLU A 28 -1.38 -7.94 -10.30
C GLU A 28 -1.60 -6.84 -11.35
N GLU A 29 -2.57 -5.97 -11.13
CA GLU A 29 -2.53 -4.65 -11.72
C GLU A 29 -1.50 -3.82 -10.95
N VAL A 30 -0.57 -3.21 -11.66
CA VAL A 30 0.37 -2.21 -11.12
C VAL A 30 -0.37 -1.06 -10.39
N GLY A 31 -1.68 -0.90 -10.64
CA GLY A 31 -2.59 -0.01 -9.91
C GLY A 31 -3.21 -0.60 -8.62
N GLY A 32 -3.31 -1.91 -8.46
CA GLY A 32 -3.92 -2.56 -7.29
C GLY A 32 -3.06 -2.55 -6.02
N ARG A 33 -1.78 -2.17 -6.13
CA ARG A 33 -0.84 -2.18 -4.99
C ARG A 33 -0.99 -0.99 -4.05
N TRP A 34 -1.64 0.08 -4.48
CA TRP A 34 -1.80 1.32 -3.70
C TRP A 34 -3.21 1.54 -3.15
N TYR A 35 -4.19 0.79 -3.65
CA TYR A 35 -5.57 0.86 -3.18
C TYR A 35 -5.86 -0.37 -2.32
N LEU A 36 -6.24 -0.12 -1.07
CA LEU A 36 -6.55 -1.14 -0.08
C LEU A 36 -8.02 -1.02 0.30
N SER A 37 -8.63 -2.15 0.66
CA SER A 37 -9.97 -2.14 1.23
C SER A 37 -10.00 -1.38 2.57
N ARG A 38 -11.18 -0.89 2.96
CA ARG A 38 -11.36 -0.26 4.28
C ARG A 38 -10.90 -1.19 5.41
N LYS A 39 -11.28 -2.47 5.33
CA LYS A 39 -10.92 -3.47 6.33
C LYS A 39 -9.41 -3.61 6.47
N GLU A 40 -8.68 -3.66 5.37
CA GLU A 40 -7.22 -3.73 5.40
C GLU A 40 -6.58 -2.50 6.04
N ILE A 41 -7.09 -1.30 5.74
CA ILE A 41 -6.60 -0.04 6.32
C ILE A 41 -6.91 0.03 7.82
N GLU A 42 -8.08 -0.41 8.24
CA GLU A 42 -8.54 -0.28 9.62
C GLU A 42 -7.95 -1.36 10.53
N GLU A 43 -7.87 -2.61 10.06
CA GLU A 43 -7.51 -3.78 10.87
C GLU A 43 -6.09 -4.30 10.61
N ASN A 44 -5.57 -4.14 9.39
CA ASN A 44 -4.33 -4.79 8.96
C ASN A 44 -3.21 -3.81 8.58
N SER A 45 -3.33 -2.53 8.96
CA SER A 45 -2.25 -1.57 8.74
C SER A 45 -0.99 -1.99 9.52
N PRO A 46 0.23 -1.73 9.01
CA PRO A 46 1.46 -2.04 9.72
C PRO A 46 1.50 -1.46 11.14
N SER A 47 0.93 -0.27 11.34
CA SER A 47 0.86 0.40 12.65
C SER A 47 0.09 -0.37 13.72
N ARG A 48 -0.81 -1.29 13.32
CA ARG A 48 -1.51 -2.17 14.28
C ARG A 48 -0.55 -3.11 14.99
N ARG A 49 0.55 -3.52 14.34
CA ARG A 49 1.60 -4.35 14.94
C ARG A 49 2.32 -3.64 16.08
N ASP A 50 2.34 -2.31 16.02
CA ASP A 50 2.94 -1.43 17.04
C ASP A 50 1.91 -0.92 18.06
N ALA A 51 0.72 -1.55 18.12
CA ALA A 51 -0.38 -1.17 19.00
C ALA A 51 -0.84 0.30 18.83
N ILE A 52 -0.69 0.87 17.63
CA ILE A 52 -1.28 2.16 17.27
C ILE A 52 -2.71 1.89 16.78
N ASP A 53 -3.68 2.58 17.36
CA ASP A 53 -5.09 2.48 16.96
C ASP A 53 -5.39 3.32 15.71
N LEU A 54 -6.56 3.08 15.10
CA LEU A 54 -6.98 3.78 13.89
C LEU A 54 -7.02 5.31 14.10
N LYS A 55 -7.43 5.76 15.30
CA LYS A 55 -7.54 7.18 15.63
C LYS A 55 -6.17 7.85 15.69
N LYS A 56 -5.20 7.26 16.41
CA LYS A 56 -3.83 7.78 16.50
C LYS A 56 -3.13 7.71 15.16
N GLU A 57 -3.28 6.62 14.41
CA GLU A 57 -2.70 6.49 13.06
C GLU A 57 -3.26 7.57 12.12
N THR A 58 -4.57 7.83 12.15
CA THR A 58 -5.21 8.89 11.36
C THR A 58 -4.70 10.28 11.75
N TYR A 59 -4.53 10.53 13.05
CA TYR A 59 -3.96 11.78 13.53
C TYR A 59 -2.52 11.98 13.02
N LEU A 60 -1.68 10.94 13.11
CA LEU A 60 -0.29 10.97 12.65
C LEU A 60 -0.19 11.24 11.14
N ARG A 61 -1.03 10.59 10.32
CA ARG A 61 -1.10 10.86 8.88
C ARG A 61 -1.43 12.32 8.60
N LYS A 62 -2.44 12.88 9.28
CA LYS A 62 -2.83 14.28 9.14
C LYS A 62 -1.72 15.23 9.56
N SER A 63 -1.13 15.01 10.74
CA SER A 63 -0.07 15.88 11.26
C SER A 63 1.18 15.87 10.37
N TYR A 64 1.51 14.72 9.77
CA TYR A 64 2.63 14.62 8.84
C TYR A 64 2.37 15.40 7.55
N CYS A 65 1.16 15.33 6.99
CA CYS A 65 0.79 16.16 5.84
C CYS A 65 0.93 17.65 6.14
N THR A 66 0.47 18.10 7.32
CA THR A 66 0.64 19.51 7.75
C THR A 66 2.12 19.87 7.88
N PHE A 67 2.92 19.00 8.52
CA PHE A 67 4.36 19.22 8.63
C PHE A 67 5.04 19.39 7.26
N LEU A 68 4.71 18.53 6.28
CA LEU A 68 5.24 18.62 4.93
C LEU A 68 4.80 19.91 4.22
N GLN A 69 3.56 20.35 4.41
CA GLN A 69 3.07 21.62 3.86
C GLN A 69 3.85 22.81 4.44
N ASP A 70 3.97 22.87 5.76
CA ASP A 70 4.72 23.94 6.45
C ASP A 70 6.19 23.94 6.03
N LEU A 71 6.79 22.77 5.88
CA LEU A 71 8.15 22.61 5.40
C LEU A 71 8.29 23.13 3.96
N GLY A 72 7.35 22.78 3.07
CA GLY A 72 7.32 23.27 1.69
C GLY A 72 7.24 24.79 1.60
N MET A 73 6.38 25.41 2.41
CA MET A 73 6.25 26.87 2.49
C MET A 73 7.56 27.54 2.95
N LYS A 74 8.24 26.96 3.95
CA LYS A 74 9.53 27.47 4.44
C LYS A 74 10.64 27.34 3.41
N LEU A 75 10.63 26.26 2.62
CA LEU A 75 11.60 26.01 1.56
C LEU A 75 11.27 26.74 0.25
N LYS A 76 10.06 27.31 0.12
CA LYS A 76 9.56 28.01 -1.07
C LYS A 76 9.55 27.12 -2.33
N VAL A 77 9.11 25.88 -2.17
CA VAL A 77 8.90 24.92 -3.28
C VAL A 77 7.47 24.91 -3.80
#